data_AF-A0A5Y2YCT7-F1
#
_entry.id   AF-A0A5Y2YCT7-F1
#
_cell.length_a   1.000
_cell.length_b   1.000
_cell.length_c   1.000
_cell.angle_alpha   90.00
_cell.angle_beta   90.00
_cell.angle_gamma   90.00
#
_symmetry.space_group_name_H-M   'P 1'
#
loop_
_entity.id
_entity.type
_entity.pdbx_description
1 polymer ?
#
loop_
_entity_poly.entity_id
_entity_poly.type
_entity_poly.pdbx_seq_one_letter_code
_entity_poly.pdbx_strand_id
1 'polypeptide(L)' 'MRSVPGYIIDGKMDIRYFRLLSTVCTIRNVQMHQALASVMVDGLTRREACECFGVTQSHFSIKYR' A
#
# COMPACT_ATOMS: atom_id res chain seq x y z
N MET A 1 -23.36 -3.37 5.49
CA MET A 1 -22.09 -3.32 4.73
C MET A 1 -21.75 -1.86 4.48
N ARG A 2 -20.73 -1.28 5.15
CA ARG A 2 -20.27 0.08 4.83
C ARG A 2 -19.37 -0.01 3.59
N SER A 3 -19.82 0.49 2.45
CA SER A 3 -18.93 0.69 1.30
C SER A 3 -17.98 1.83 1.65
N VAL A 4 -16.68 1.59 1.58
CA VAL A 4 -15.67 2.64 1.72
C VAL A 4 -15.60 3.36 0.37
N PRO A 5 -15.92 4.66 0.28
CA PRO A 5 -15.81 5.40 -0.96
C PRO A 5 -14.32 5.60 -1.30
N GLY A 6 -13.95 5.34 -2.56
CA GLY A 6 -12.60 5.49 -3.07
C GLY A 6 -11.89 4.15 -3.23
N TYR A 7 -11.66 3.74 -4.48
CA TYR A 7 -10.83 2.59 -4.80
C TYR A 7 -9.44 3.11 -5.14
N ILE A 8 -8.41 2.55 -4.51
CA ILE A 8 -7.04 2.72 -4.97
C ILE A 8 -6.89 1.81 -6.18
N ILE A 9 -6.52 2.37 -7.32
CA ILE A 9 -6.17 1.60 -8.50
C ILE A 9 -4.66 1.37 -8.43
N ASP A 10 -4.27 0.11 -8.32
CA ASP A 10 -2.86 -0.28 -8.26
C ASP A 10 -2.10 0.23 -9.49
N GLY A 11 -0.89 0.73 -9.27
CA GLY A 11 -0.03 1.33 -10.31
C GLY A 11 -0.53 2.67 -10.89
N LYS A 12 -1.54 3.30 -10.29
CA LYS A 12 -2.07 4.61 -10.74
C LYS A 12 -1.86 5.74 -9.74
N MET A 13 -1.34 5.46 -8.56
CA MET A 13 -1.07 6.50 -7.56
C MET A 13 0.24 7.23 -7.87
N ASP A 14 0.20 8.55 -8.02
CA ASP A 14 1.43 9.35 -8.07
C ASP A 14 2.17 9.26 -6.73
N ILE A 15 3.49 9.10 -6.80
CA ILE A 15 4.36 8.96 -5.62
C ILE A 15 4.20 10.10 -4.60
N ARG A 16 3.87 11.32 -5.04
CA ARG A 16 3.65 12.48 -4.16
C ARG A 16 2.40 12.30 -3.32
N TYR A 17 1.32 11.80 -3.91
CA TYR A 17 0.09 11.49 -3.17
C TYR A 17 0.31 10.32 -2.21
N PHE A 18 1.05 9.30 -2.63
CA PHE A 18 1.41 8.19 -1.75
C PHE A 18 2.20 8.65 -0.52
N ARG A 19 3.19 9.54 -0.69
CA ARG A 19 3.98 10.11 0.42
C ARG A 19 3.12 10.93 1.37
N LEU A 20 2.19 11.71 0.85
CA LEU A 20 1.24 12.48 1.66
C LEU A 20 0.35 11.53 2.49
N LEU A 21 -0.26 10.53 1.86
CA LEU A 21 -1.11 9.55 2.53
C LEU A 21 -0.33 8.74 3.58
N SER A 22 0.88 8.30 3.26
CA SER A 22 1.73 7.56 4.18
C SER A 22 2.09 8.37 5.43
N THR A 23 2.24 9.69 5.28
CA THR A 23 2.46 10.62 6.39
C THR A 23 1.21 10.72 7.27
N VAL A 24 0.03 10.90 6.67
CA VAL A 24 -1.26 10.99 7.39
C VAL A 24 -1.60 9.68 8.11
N CYS A 25 -1.42 8.53 7.44
CA CYS A 25 -1.72 7.20 7.97
C CYS A 25 -0.66 6.67 8.96
N THR A 26 0.40 7.44 9.22
CA THR A 26 1.46 7.12 10.19
C THR A 26 2.08 5.74 9.97
N ILE A 27 2.41 5.40 8.71
CA ILE A 27 3.03 4.11 8.38
C ILE A 27 4.52 4.17 8.74
N ARG A 28 4.88 3.63 9.91
CA ARG A 28 6.26 3.70 10.45
C ARG A 28 7.16 2.55 10.01
N ASN A 29 6.59 1.39 9.67
CA ASN A 29 7.38 0.25 9.24
C ASN A 29 7.83 0.46 7.78
N VAL A 30 9.15 0.51 7.57
CA VAL A 30 9.77 0.79 6.26
C VAL A 30 9.41 -0.27 5.23
N GLN A 31 9.42 -1.55 5.60
CA GLN A 31 9.07 -2.67 4.70
C GLN A 31 7.61 -2.58 4.26
N MET A 32 6.70 -2.28 5.18
CA MET A 32 5.28 -2.07 4.88
C MET A 32 5.09 -0.86 3.96
N HIS A 33 5.79 0.24 4.22
CA HIS A 33 5.74 1.44 3.37
C HIS A 33 6.23 1.13 1.95
N GLN A 34 7.33 0.40 1.80
CA GLN A 34 7.86 -0.01 0.50
C GLN A 34 6.93 -0.99 -0.22
N ALA A 35 6.34 -1.95 0.50
CA ALA A 35 5.36 -2.87 -0.06
C ALA A 35 4.13 -2.13 -0.59
N LEU A 36 3.59 -1.19 0.18
CA LEU A 36 2.42 -0.39 -0.24
C LEU A 36 2.76 0.50 -1.44
N ALA A 37 3.94 1.14 -1.45
CA ALA A 37 4.39 1.93 -2.59
C ALA A 37 4.47 1.08 -3.87
N SER A 38 5.05 -0.12 -3.75
CA SER A 38 5.23 -1.01 -4.90
C SER A 38 3.90 -1.46 -5.53
N VAL A 39 2.86 -1.62 -4.71
CA VAL A 39 1.52 -1.95 -5.20
C VAL A 39 0.80 -0.70 -5.76
N MET A 40 0.77 0.37 -4.99
CA MET A 40 -0.06 1.54 -5.32
C MET A 40 0.56 2.43 -6.42
N VAL A 41 1.88 2.54 -6.45
CA VAL A 41 2.64 3.40 -7.36
C VAL A 41 3.23 2.58 -8.52
N ASP A 42 3.93 1.49 -8.21
CA ASP A 42 4.66 0.72 -9.23
C ASP A 42 3.80 -0.37 -9.90
N GLY A 43 2.63 -0.69 -9.33
CA GLY A 43 1.66 -1.62 -9.90
C GLY A 43 1.98 -3.10 -9.72
N LEU A 44 2.89 -3.44 -8.81
CA LEU A 44 3.11 -4.84 -8.43
C LEU A 44 1.85 -5.45 -7.86
N THR A 45 1.70 -6.76 -8.02
CA THR A 45 0.65 -7.48 -7.28
C THR A 45 0.97 -7.45 -5.79
N ARG A 46 -0.08 -7.52 -4.96
CA ARG A 46 0.07 -7.59 -3.49
C ARG A 46 0.97 -8.74 -3.06
N ARG A 47 0.89 -9.88 -3.75
CA ARG A 47 1.71 -11.07 -3.46
C ARG A 47 3.19 -10.77 -3.70
N GLU A 48 3.54 -10.26 -4.87
CA GLU A 48 4.93 -9.94 -5.22
C GLU A 48 5.53 -8.93 -4.24
N ALA A 49 4.80 -7.85 -3.93
CA ALA A 49 5.26 -6.86 -2.96
C ALA A 49 5.47 -7.46 -1.56
N CYS A 50 4.53 -8.30 -1.09
CA CYS A 50 4.67 -8.98 0.20
C CYS A 50 5.89 -9.90 0.25
N GLU A 51 6.14 -10.66 -0.82
CA GLU A 51 7.32 -11.54 -0.94
C GLU A 51 8.63 -10.73 -1.00
N CYS A 52 8.68 -9.64 -1.79
CA CYS A 52 9.86 -8.80 -1.93
C CYS A 52 10.29 -8.12 -0.63
N PHE A 53 9.34 -7.65 0.18
CA PHE A 53 9.62 -6.87 1.39
C PHE A 53 9.46 -7.66 2.69
N GLY A 54 9.19 -8.97 2.61
CA GLY A 54 9.05 -9.84 3.79
C GLY A 54 7.84 -9.47 4.66
N VAL A 55 6.77 -8.98 4.06
CA VAL A 55 5.54 -8.58 4.73
C VAL A 55 4.47 -9.66 4.55
N THR A 56 3.74 -9.99 5.59
CA THR A 56 2.62 -10.95 5.46
C THR A 56 1.44 -10.32 4.73
N GLN A 57 0.77 -11.07 3.86
CA GLN A 57 -0.40 -10.57 3.13
C GLN A 57 -1.55 -10.13 4.05
N SER A 58 -1.69 -10.78 5.22
CA SER A 58 -2.69 -10.41 6.23
C SER A 58 -2.39 -9.04 6.85
N HIS A 59 -1.14 -8.77 7.21
CA HIS A 59 -0.74 -7.47 7.75
C HIS A 59 -0.85 -6.38 6.68
N PHE A 60 -0.46 -6.69 5.44
CA PHE A 60 -0.60 -5.79 4.30
C PHE A 60 -2.07 -5.40 4.07
N SER A 61 -2.97 -6.37 4.04
CA SER A 61 -4.40 -6.15 3.75
C SER A 61 -5.09 -5.24 4.76
N ILE A 62 -4.64 -5.23 6.01
CA ILE A 62 -5.14 -4.33 7.05
C ILE A 62 -4.75 -2.88 6.76
N LYS A 63 -3.53 -2.65 6.23
CA LYS A 63 -3.01 -1.30 5.95
C LYS A 63 -3.42 -0.76 4.59
N TYR A 64 -3.71 -1.65 3.65
CA TYR A 64 -4.13 -1.30 2.31
C TYR A 64 -5.60 -0.81 2.25
N ARG A 65 -6.42 -1.17 3.24
CA ARG A 65 -7.83 -0.78 3.36
C ARG A 65 -8.00 0.61 3.97
#